data_AF-E2AA46-F1
#
_entry.id   AF-E2AA46-F1
#
_cell.length_a   1.000
_cell.length_b   1.000
_cell.length_c   1.000
_cell.angle_alpha   90.00
_cell.angle_beta   90.00
_cell.angle_gamma   90.00
#
_symmetry.space_group_name_H-M   'P 1'
#
loop_
_entity.id
_entity.type
_entity.pdbx_description
1 polymer ?
#
loop_
_entity_poly.entity_id
_entity_poly.type
_entity_poly.pdbx_seq_one_letter_code
_entity_poly.pdbx_strand_id
1 'polypeptide(L)'
;MTAELQNIPIFVLEHKWSSDVESNVYSDVEDACSIDLLNYSNTLEKNEIKKFRVENKKDFMVGSTVKVLVDSDIYYGVIRWIGTPTGVSPGKLMAAVELDDGHPLGTDGTYKDVRYFHCRPYKAIFTDIEHCSHYEDTKLNEQPAFMNNDNFGNMESSVIAGIVRPISVKGDLESICGKYRGIQGHHNSCYLDATLFSMFTFTSVFDNLLFRPPNEKDCPQYEEVQRVLREEIVNPLRKNMFVRADRVMKLRTLLEKLSSVSGLTSEEKDPEEFLTSLVAQILNAEPFLKLSSGQDAYHYQLFVEKDDHLNLPTVQQLLEQSFLTSNIRLKEVPSCLIIQMPRFGKSFKMYQKIQPTLLLDVTDIIENSPRQCTVCGKLAEFECKECYGQCGVGLESIAFCLQCLEKVHRHERRTNHEPKKLIVPMEFAILQEHCPVPRLYLELSAVVCIETSHYVSFVKCGPGSEAPWCFFDSMADRKGEQNGYNIPEMVPCPDFPYWLSEEGGNYLTELTDDRHLPEHAKRLLCDAYMCMYQSPDVMMYK
;
A
#
# COMPACT_ATOMS: atom_id res chain seq x y z
N MET A 1 -1.41 11.25 56.34
CA MET A 1 -0.98 11.91 55.09
C MET A 1 -1.59 11.09 53.96
N THR A 2 -2.91 11.22 53.76
CA THR A 2 -3.56 12.03 52.70
C THR A 2 -3.20 11.57 51.29
N ALA A 3 -4.21 10.92 50.70
CA ALA A 3 -4.39 10.41 49.35
C ALA A 3 -3.96 11.33 48.20
N GLU A 4 -3.58 10.72 47.08
CA GLU A 4 -4.05 11.08 45.74
C GLU A 4 -4.36 9.81 44.94
N LEU A 5 -5.66 9.55 44.80
CA LEU A 5 -6.25 8.64 43.81
C LEU A 5 -6.41 9.44 42.52
N GLN A 6 -5.75 9.03 41.43
CA GLN A 6 -6.06 9.53 40.09
C GLN A 6 -6.84 8.47 39.32
N ASN A 7 -7.98 8.95 38.82
CA ASN A 7 -9.04 8.25 38.12
C ASN A 7 -8.57 7.56 36.83
N ILE A 8 -8.90 6.28 36.70
CA ILE A 8 -8.95 5.57 35.41
C ILE A 8 -10.39 5.05 35.29
N PRO A 9 -11.14 5.40 34.22
CA PRO A 9 -12.56 5.08 34.15
C PRO A 9 -12.81 3.58 33.94
N ILE A 10 -13.77 3.10 34.72
CA ILE A 10 -14.30 1.74 34.79
C ILE A 10 -15.11 1.42 33.54
N PHE A 11 -14.86 0.24 32.97
CA PHE A 11 -15.66 -0.37 31.91
C PHE A 11 -17.10 -0.63 32.38
N VAL A 12 -18.07 -0.17 31.58
CA VAL A 12 -19.44 -0.69 31.59
C VAL A 12 -19.75 -1.17 30.17
N LEU A 13 -19.84 -2.49 30.02
CA LEU A 13 -20.46 -3.15 28.87
C LEU A 13 -21.80 -3.69 29.35
N GLU A 14 -22.91 -3.14 28.84
CA GLU A 14 -24.15 -3.90 28.69
C GLU A 14 -25.00 -3.35 27.52
N HIS A 15 -25.52 -4.30 26.75
CA HIS A 15 -26.21 -4.19 25.47
C HIS A 15 -27.57 -3.46 25.51
N LYS A 16 -27.99 -2.88 24.36
CA LYS A 16 -29.25 -3.22 23.66
C LYS A 16 -29.44 -2.40 22.38
N TRP A 17 -29.71 -3.10 21.28
CA TRP A 17 -30.38 -2.52 20.12
C TRP A 17 -31.82 -2.14 20.48
N SER A 18 -32.21 -0.90 20.20
CA SER A 18 -33.59 -0.56 19.90
C SER A 18 -33.62 0.67 19.00
N SER A 19 -34.37 0.52 17.91
CA SER A 19 -34.88 1.57 17.03
C SER A 19 -35.61 2.64 17.83
N ASP A 20 -35.34 3.91 17.56
CA ASP A 20 -36.36 4.84 17.05
C ASP A 20 -35.80 6.24 16.80
N VAL A 21 -36.45 6.86 15.83
CA VAL A 21 -36.27 8.17 15.20
C VAL A 21 -36.32 9.31 16.23
N GLU A 22 -35.41 10.29 16.10
CA GLU A 22 -35.82 11.70 16.11
C GLU A 22 -34.74 12.63 15.54
N SER A 23 -35.22 13.47 14.62
CA SER A 23 -34.58 14.58 13.95
C SER A 23 -34.02 15.63 14.90
N ASN A 24 -32.88 16.25 14.56
CA ASN A 24 -32.67 17.67 14.84
C ASN A 24 -31.76 18.33 13.80
N VAL A 25 -32.40 19.22 13.05
CA VAL A 25 -31.90 20.29 12.18
C VAL A 25 -31.27 21.39 13.04
N TYR A 26 -30.19 22.06 12.60
CA TYR A 26 -29.82 23.48 12.84
C TYR A 26 -28.36 23.65 12.36
N SER A 27 -27.90 24.68 11.66
CA SER A 27 -28.42 25.72 10.76
C SER A 27 -27.18 26.52 10.34
N ASP A 28 -27.14 26.98 9.11
CA ASP A 28 -26.14 27.90 8.56
C ASP A 28 -26.03 29.20 9.36
N VAL A 29 -24.82 29.75 9.45
CA VAL A 29 -24.59 31.19 9.66
C VAL A 29 -23.47 31.64 8.74
N GLU A 30 -23.87 32.29 7.65
CA GLU A 30 -23.04 33.20 6.86
C GLU A 30 -22.76 34.47 7.69
N ASP A 31 -21.52 34.97 7.66
CA ASP A 31 -21.25 36.35 8.06
C ASP A 31 -20.44 37.04 6.96
N ALA A 32 -21.13 37.93 6.26
CA ALA A 32 -20.58 38.92 5.35
C ALA A 32 -20.23 40.18 6.15
N CYS A 33 -19.06 40.77 5.89
CA CYS A 33 -18.84 42.18 6.24
C CYS A 33 -18.03 42.87 5.14
N SER A 34 -18.63 43.92 4.59
CA SER A 34 -18.09 44.78 3.53
C SER A 34 -17.81 46.17 4.10
N ILE A 35 -16.84 46.87 3.49
CA ILE A 35 -16.66 48.34 3.42
C ILE A 35 -16.02 48.95 4.70
N ASP A 36 -14.88 49.66 4.64
CA ASP A 36 -14.76 50.96 3.97
C ASP A 36 -13.34 51.40 3.55
N LEU A 37 -13.34 52.28 2.54
CA LEU A 37 -12.22 52.95 1.89
C LEU A 37 -11.71 54.17 2.69
N LEU A 38 -10.40 54.44 2.65
CA LEU A 38 -9.89 55.81 2.68
C LEU A 38 -8.64 55.97 1.77
N ASN A 39 -8.76 56.96 0.89
CA ASN A 39 -7.83 57.38 -0.16
C ASN A 39 -6.54 58.02 0.38
N TYR A 40 -5.42 57.80 -0.32
CA TYR A 40 -4.37 58.81 -0.49
C TYR A 40 -3.81 58.74 -1.92
N SER A 41 -3.83 59.89 -2.59
CA SER A 41 -3.57 60.09 -4.01
C SER A 41 -2.14 60.60 -4.32
N ASN A 42 -1.66 60.22 -5.51
CA ASN A 42 -0.61 60.85 -6.36
C ASN A 42 0.84 60.74 -5.86
N THR A 43 1.87 60.41 -6.65
CA THR A 43 2.19 60.90 -8.02
C THR A 43 3.40 60.13 -8.59
N LEU A 44 3.58 60.24 -9.92
CA LEU A 44 4.81 60.16 -10.73
C LEU A 44 5.15 58.84 -11.47
N GLU A 45 4.91 58.91 -12.77
CA GLU A 45 5.48 58.11 -13.86
C GLU A 45 7.00 57.98 -13.79
N LYS A 46 7.51 56.80 -14.16
CA LYS A 46 8.80 56.64 -14.86
C LYS A 46 8.80 55.36 -15.70
N ASN A 47 9.00 55.55 -16.99
CA ASN A 47 9.36 54.55 -17.98
C ASN A 47 10.61 53.77 -17.54
N GLU A 48 10.50 52.44 -17.47
CA GLU A 48 11.68 51.57 -17.54
C GLU A 48 11.50 50.48 -18.60
N ILE A 49 12.40 50.58 -19.58
CA ILE A 49 12.64 49.66 -20.68
C ILE A 49 13.06 48.32 -20.09
N LYS A 50 12.18 47.31 -20.10
CA LYS A 50 12.58 45.92 -19.81
C LYS A 50 13.35 45.37 -21.01
N LYS A 51 14.68 45.40 -20.89
CA LYS A 51 15.62 44.59 -21.66
C LYS A 51 15.15 43.12 -21.63
N PHE A 52 14.74 42.60 -22.78
CA PHE A 52 14.65 41.16 -22.96
C PHE A 52 16.05 40.56 -22.85
N ARG A 53 16.19 39.58 -21.94
CA ARG A 53 17.35 38.69 -21.87
C ARG A 53 17.43 37.93 -23.19
N VAL A 54 18.60 38.01 -23.82
CA VAL A 54 18.98 37.19 -24.98
C VAL A 54 19.26 35.79 -24.45
N GLU A 55 18.36 34.85 -24.71
CA GLU A 55 18.60 33.41 -24.54
C GLU A 55 19.16 32.81 -25.84
N ASN A 56 20.02 31.81 -25.69
CA ASN A 56 20.92 31.26 -26.71
C ASN A 56 20.22 30.79 -28.00
N LYS A 57 20.32 31.58 -29.07
CA LYS A 57 19.86 31.28 -30.44
C LYS A 57 20.81 30.35 -31.22
N LYS A 58 20.83 29.03 -30.98
CA LYS A 58 21.64 28.12 -31.83
C LYS A 58 21.10 26.74 -32.28
N ASP A 59 19.92 26.26 -31.87
CA ASP A 59 19.56 24.84 -32.13
C ASP A 59 18.23 24.61 -32.87
N PHE A 60 17.94 25.32 -33.96
CA PHE A 60 16.86 24.91 -34.88
C PHE A 60 17.38 23.97 -35.96
N MET A 61 16.74 22.81 -36.13
CA MET A 61 17.05 21.84 -37.18
C MET A 61 15.79 21.43 -37.97
N VAL A 62 15.98 20.79 -39.12
CA VAL A 62 14.86 20.22 -39.88
C VAL A 62 14.17 19.17 -39.00
N GLY A 63 12.86 19.30 -38.81
CA GLY A 63 12.05 18.51 -37.89
C GLY A 63 11.68 19.20 -36.58
N SER A 64 12.26 20.36 -36.26
CA SER A 64 11.88 21.12 -35.06
C SER A 64 10.46 21.70 -35.18
N THR A 65 9.66 21.54 -34.13
CA THR A 65 8.35 22.23 -33.99
C THR A 65 8.57 23.65 -33.51
N VAL A 66 8.00 24.60 -34.25
CA VAL A 66 8.20 26.03 -34.02
C VAL A 66 6.87 26.76 -34.07
N LYS A 67 6.80 27.87 -33.33
CA LYS A 67 5.78 28.89 -33.54
C LYS A 67 6.37 30.02 -34.37
N VAL A 68 5.63 30.46 -35.38
CA VAL A 68 5.99 31.52 -36.31
C VAL A 68 4.91 32.59 -36.30
N LEU A 69 5.32 33.86 -36.34
CA LEU A 69 4.40 34.98 -36.45
C LEU A 69 4.14 35.27 -37.94
N VAL A 70 2.89 35.23 -38.36
CA VAL A 70 2.43 35.46 -39.74
C VAL A 70 1.23 36.42 -39.68
N ASP A 71 1.32 37.57 -40.35
CA ASP A 71 0.27 38.60 -40.37
C ASP A 71 -0.27 39.03 -38.99
N SER A 72 0.60 39.03 -37.98
CA SER A 72 0.31 39.34 -36.56
C SER A 72 -0.37 38.23 -35.76
N ASP A 73 -0.64 37.09 -36.39
CA ASP A 73 -1.14 35.88 -35.75
C ASP A 73 -0.02 34.84 -35.57
N ILE A 74 -0.17 33.99 -34.55
CA ILE A 74 0.81 32.94 -34.23
C ILE A 74 0.34 31.63 -34.83
N TYR A 75 1.20 31.03 -35.67
CA TYR A 75 0.96 29.72 -36.26
C TYR A 75 2.00 28.70 -35.78
N TYR A 76 1.56 27.46 -35.66
CA TYR A 76 2.41 26.33 -35.28
C TYR A 76 2.72 25.47 -36.49
N GLY A 77 3.92 24.91 -36.52
CA GLY A 77 4.32 24.02 -37.60
C GLY A 77 5.71 23.43 -37.40
N VAL A 78 6.12 22.65 -38.39
CA VAL A 78 7.39 21.90 -38.36
C VAL A 78 8.34 22.44 -39.42
N ILE A 79 9.59 22.70 -39.04
CA ILE A 79 10.62 23.09 -40.00
C ILE A 79 10.90 21.93 -40.96
N ARG A 80 10.66 22.13 -42.25
CA ARG A 80 10.95 21.16 -43.32
C ARG A 80 12.23 21.46 -44.09
N TRP A 81 12.72 22.69 -44.01
CA TRP A 81 13.95 23.09 -44.69
C TRP A 81 14.60 24.29 -43.98
N ILE A 82 15.94 24.32 -43.94
CA ILE A 82 16.73 25.45 -43.46
C ILE A 82 17.83 25.75 -44.48
N GLY A 83 18.01 27.01 -44.85
CA GLY A 83 19.08 27.43 -45.73
C GLY A 83 18.89 28.85 -46.25
N THR A 84 19.69 29.25 -47.24
CA THR A 84 19.57 30.56 -47.90
C THR A 84 18.98 30.35 -49.30
N PRO A 85 17.72 30.75 -49.56
CA PRO A 85 17.10 30.60 -50.87
C PRO A 85 17.82 31.41 -51.96
N THR A 86 17.72 30.95 -53.20
CA THR A 86 18.27 31.64 -54.37
C THR A 86 17.65 33.04 -54.51
N GLY A 87 18.47 34.09 -54.59
CA GLY A 87 18.01 35.48 -54.72
C GLY A 87 17.72 36.21 -53.40
N VAL A 88 18.28 35.75 -52.28
CA VAL A 88 18.33 36.47 -50.99
C VAL A 88 19.79 36.86 -50.70
N SER A 89 19.99 37.96 -49.96
CA SER A 89 21.32 38.45 -49.57
C SER A 89 22.18 37.34 -48.92
N PRO A 90 23.45 37.15 -49.34
CA PRO A 90 24.32 36.12 -48.80
C PRO A 90 24.44 36.25 -47.27
N GLY A 91 24.19 35.16 -46.55
CA GLY A 91 24.33 35.10 -45.08
C GLY A 91 23.03 35.15 -44.28
N LYS A 92 21.86 35.33 -44.93
CA LYS A 92 20.55 35.23 -44.24
C LYS A 92 20.03 33.79 -44.25
N LEU A 93 19.87 33.20 -43.07
CA LEU A 93 19.35 31.84 -42.92
C LEU A 93 17.81 31.90 -42.80
N MET A 94 17.11 31.19 -43.67
CA MET A 94 15.64 31.09 -43.64
C MET A 94 15.22 29.68 -43.27
N ALA A 95 14.07 29.57 -42.61
CA ALA A 95 13.40 28.30 -42.35
C ALA A 95 12.12 28.24 -43.16
N ALA A 96 11.85 27.07 -43.74
CA ALA A 96 10.56 26.74 -44.35
C ALA A 96 9.78 25.86 -43.37
N VAL A 97 8.64 26.38 -42.90
CA VAL A 97 7.79 25.76 -41.88
C VAL A 97 6.52 25.24 -42.55
N GLU A 98 6.23 23.95 -42.37
CA GLU A 98 4.94 23.36 -42.72
C GLU A 98 3.98 23.55 -41.55
N LEU A 99 2.95 24.37 -41.75
CA LEU A 99 1.97 24.74 -40.73
C LEU A 99 0.95 23.63 -40.46
N ASP A 100 0.58 23.51 -39.19
CA ASP A 100 -0.48 22.60 -38.74
C ASP A 100 -1.84 23.01 -39.32
N ASP A 101 -2.11 24.31 -39.36
CA ASP A 101 -3.27 24.93 -40.01
C ASP A 101 -2.84 25.75 -41.23
N GLY A 102 -3.62 25.67 -42.32
CA GLY A 102 -3.30 26.41 -43.55
C GLY A 102 -3.45 27.92 -43.39
N HIS A 103 -2.58 28.69 -44.05
CA HIS A 103 -2.62 30.15 -44.10
C HIS A 103 -2.80 30.64 -45.55
N PRO A 104 -3.59 31.69 -45.83
CA PRO A 104 -3.78 32.20 -47.20
C PRO A 104 -2.49 32.63 -47.92
N LEU A 105 -1.46 33.05 -47.18
CA LEU A 105 -0.12 33.35 -47.72
C LEU A 105 0.80 32.13 -47.86
N GLY A 106 0.35 30.96 -47.41
CA GLY A 106 1.12 29.73 -47.47
C GLY A 106 1.24 29.20 -48.90
N THR A 107 2.36 28.54 -49.19
CA THR A 107 2.60 27.84 -50.46
C THR A 107 2.45 26.33 -50.29
N ASP A 108 2.75 25.57 -51.34
CA ASP A 108 2.76 24.10 -51.36
C ASP A 108 4.18 23.51 -51.17
N GLY A 109 5.08 24.30 -50.58
CA GLY A 109 6.51 23.97 -50.39
C GLY A 109 7.44 24.61 -51.44
N THR A 110 6.91 25.58 -52.20
CA THR A 110 7.63 26.38 -53.20
C THR A 110 7.94 27.79 -52.68
N TYR A 111 9.09 28.34 -53.06
CA TYR A 111 9.48 29.73 -52.81
C TYR A 111 10.16 30.30 -54.06
N LYS A 112 9.62 31.39 -54.60
CA LYS A 112 10.09 32.03 -55.85
C LYS A 112 10.33 31.03 -56.99
N ASP A 113 9.31 30.22 -57.29
CA ASP A 113 9.31 29.19 -58.36
C ASP A 113 10.32 28.03 -58.19
N VAL A 114 10.98 27.93 -57.04
CA VAL A 114 11.84 26.80 -56.68
C VAL A 114 11.16 25.95 -55.61
N ARG A 115 11.14 24.62 -55.80
CA ARG A 115 10.54 23.68 -54.85
C ARG A 115 11.58 23.19 -53.84
N TYR A 116 11.25 23.32 -52.55
CA TYR A 116 12.11 22.89 -51.45
C TYR A 116 11.57 21.64 -50.76
N PHE A 117 10.25 21.50 -50.65
CA PHE A 117 9.57 20.29 -50.17
C PHE A 117 8.16 20.20 -50.78
N HIS A 118 7.41 19.14 -50.45
CA HIS A 118 6.02 18.98 -50.88
C HIS A 118 5.10 19.00 -49.66
N CYS A 119 4.08 19.84 -49.68
CA CYS A 119 2.98 19.82 -48.71
C CYS A 119 1.65 20.18 -49.41
N ARG A 120 0.54 20.17 -48.66
CA ARG A 120 -0.74 20.66 -49.20
C ARG A 120 -0.63 22.16 -49.53
N PRO A 121 -1.38 22.68 -50.52
CA PRO A 121 -1.46 24.11 -50.77
C PRO A 121 -1.81 24.88 -49.49
N TYR A 122 -1.26 26.09 -49.34
CA TYR A 122 -1.49 26.97 -48.20
C TYR A 122 -0.86 26.53 -46.87
N LYS A 123 0.08 25.56 -46.89
CA LYS A 123 0.70 25.05 -45.65
C LYS A 123 2.18 25.39 -45.45
N ALA A 124 2.90 25.85 -46.47
CA ALA A 124 4.31 26.18 -46.31
C ALA A 124 4.52 27.69 -46.15
N ILE A 125 5.28 28.11 -45.14
CA ILE A 125 5.74 29.50 -45.00
C ILE A 125 7.25 29.55 -44.89
N PHE A 126 7.86 30.48 -45.62
CA PHE A 126 9.29 30.76 -45.60
C PHE A 126 9.51 32.03 -44.79
N THR A 127 10.19 31.91 -43.66
CA THR A 127 10.47 33.04 -42.76
C THR A 127 11.93 33.05 -42.34
N ASP A 128 12.36 34.16 -41.76
CA ASP A 128 13.67 34.25 -41.12
C ASP A 128 13.75 33.25 -39.97
N ILE A 129 14.86 32.51 -39.85
CA ILE A 129 15.02 31.59 -38.72
C ILE A 129 14.95 32.32 -37.39
N GLU A 130 15.31 33.61 -37.36
CA GLU A 130 15.18 34.45 -36.17
C GLU A 130 13.72 34.72 -35.75
N HIS A 131 12.76 34.54 -36.65
CA HIS A 131 11.33 34.66 -36.37
C HIS A 131 10.70 33.33 -35.97
N CYS A 132 11.46 32.23 -35.99
CA CYS A 132 11.05 30.97 -35.41
C CYS A 132 11.34 31.00 -33.92
N SER A 133 10.38 30.60 -33.11
CA SER A 133 10.59 30.35 -31.69
C SER A 133 10.17 28.92 -31.37
N HIS A 134 10.88 28.26 -30.45
CA HIS A 134 10.50 26.92 -30.03
C HIS A 134 9.08 26.94 -29.48
N TYR A 135 8.31 25.91 -29.83
CA TYR A 135 7.03 25.66 -29.19
C TYR A 135 7.30 25.20 -27.75
N GLU A 136 7.32 26.15 -26.82
CA GLU A 136 7.24 25.87 -25.38
C GLU A 136 5.77 26.01 -24.96
N ASP A 137 5.20 24.89 -24.51
CA ASP A 137 3.82 24.80 -24.02
C ASP A 137 3.69 25.56 -22.69
N THR A 138 3.60 26.88 -22.80
CA THR A 138 3.60 27.83 -21.68
C THR A 138 2.17 28.24 -21.36
N LYS A 139 1.42 27.30 -20.77
CA LYS A 139 0.39 27.61 -19.76
C LYS A 139 0.65 26.79 -18.48
N LEU A 140 1.85 26.95 -17.94
CA LEU A 140 2.17 26.65 -16.53
C LEU A 140 3.09 27.77 -16.05
N ASN A 141 2.59 28.62 -15.17
CA ASN A 141 3.45 29.52 -14.41
C ASN A 141 3.57 28.94 -12.99
N GLU A 142 4.83 28.74 -12.61
CA GLU A 142 5.36 28.48 -11.26
C GLU A 142 5.23 27.07 -10.71
N GLN A 143 6.11 26.16 -11.16
CA GLN A 143 7.10 25.45 -10.33
C GLN A 143 8.05 24.63 -11.23
N PRO A 144 9.33 24.42 -10.85
CA PRO A 144 10.33 23.81 -11.73
C PRO A 144 10.08 22.31 -11.89
N ALA A 145 9.33 21.93 -12.93
CA ALA A 145 9.14 20.53 -13.31
C ALA A 145 10.41 20.02 -13.98
N PHE A 146 11.00 19.00 -13.35
CA PHE A 146 11.99 18.12 -13.96
C PHE A 146 11.50 17.64 -15.33
N MET A 147 12.43 17.48 -16.27
CA MET A 147 12.20 16.87 -17.58
C MET A 147 11.45 15.54 -17.43
N ASN A 148 10.17 15.53 -17.77
CA ASN A 148 9.35 14.32 -17.73
C ASN A 148 9.38 13.62 -19.08
N ASN A 149 10.32 12.68 -19.19
CA ASN A 149 10.38 11.66 -20.23
C ASN A 149 9.35 10.55 -19.91
N ASP A 150 8.07 10.91 -19.79
CA ASP A 150 7.13 10.15 -18.96
C ASP A 150 6.66 8.83 -19.58
N ASN A 151 7.45 7.78 -19.33
CA ASN A 151 7.05 6.36 -19.38
C ASN A 151 6.03 5.99 -18.28
N PHE A 152 5.25 6.95 -17.77
CA PHE A 152 4.37 6.81 -16.60
C PHE A 152 2.90 7.20 -16.87
N GLY A 153 2.61 7.74 -18.06
CA GLY A 153 1.27 8.16 -18.46
C GLY A 153 0.85 9.54 -17.93
N ASN A 154 -0.30 10.01 -18.41
CA ASN A 154 -0.76 11.40 -18.23
C ASN A 154 -1.59 11.64 -16.96
N MET A 155 -1.83 10.61 -16.15
CA MET A 155 -2.63 10.75 -14.94
C MET A 155 -1.76 11.31 -13.82
N GLU A 156 -2.04 12.52 -13.37
CA GLU A 156 -1.23 13.18 -12.35
C GLU A 156 -1.47 12.58 -10.95
N SER A 157 -0.38 12.38 -10.22
CA SER A 157 -0.41 12.07 -8.78
C SER A 157 -0.04 13.31 -7.98
N SER A 158 -1.06 13.96 -7.41
CA SER A 158 -0.92 15.15 -6.57
C SER A 158 -0.36 14.80 -5.20
N VAL A 159 0.53 15.62 -4.65
CA VAL A 159 1.01 15.52 -3.28
C VAL A 159 -0.08 16.01 -2.33
N ILE A 160 -0.43 15.22 -1.32
CA ILE A 160 -1.51 15.53 -0.38
C ILE A 160 -0.94 15.56 1.03
N ALA A 161 -0.85 16.76 1.59
CA ALA A 161 -0.40 16.98 2.97
C ALA A 161 -1.52 16.72 3.99
N GLY A 162 -1.13 16.57 5.26
CA GLY A 162 -2.04 16.38 6.39
C GLY A 162 -2.40 14.92 6.66
N ILE A 163 -3.49 14.72 7.40
CA ILE A 163 -3.95 13.39 7.84
C ILE A 163 -5.09 12.95 6.92
N VAL A 164 -4.90 11.83 6.22
CA VAL A 164 -5.94 11.17 5.44
C VAL A 164 -6.23 9.80 6.07
N ARG A 165 -7.49 9.59 6.48
CA ARG A 165 -7.93 8.32 7.08
C ARG A 165 -7.91 7.20 6.03
N PRO A 166 -7.70 5.93 6.44
CA PRO A 166 -7.85 4.80 5.53
C PRO A 166 -9.23 4.78 4.88
N ILE A 167 -9.30 4.21 3.68
CA ILE A 167 -10.56 4.04 2.99
C ILE A 167 -11.41 3.05 3.80
N SER A 168 -12.69 3.37 3.99
CA SER A 168 -13.64 2.48 4.66
C SER A 168 -14.88 2.40 3.79
N VAL A 169 -15.08 1.24 3.15
CA VAL A 169 -16.25 1.00 2.32
C VAL A 169 -17.31 0.28 3.14
N LYS A 170 -18.51 0.87 3.21
CA LYS A 170 -19.72 0.22 3.74
C LYS A 170 -20.62 -0.13 2.56
N GLY A 171 -20.53 -1.36 2.06
CA GLY A 171 -21.35 -1.83 0.94
C GLY A 171 -20.51 -2.20 -0.29
N ASP A 172 -21.02 -1.89 -1.47
CA ASP A 172 -20.46 -2.38 -2.74
C ASP A 172 -19.15 -1.68 -3.15
N LEU A 173 -18.22 -2.49 -3.67
CA LEU A 173 -16.89 -2.10 -4.10
C LEU A 173 -16.85 -1.52 -5.51
N GLU A 174 -17.96 -1.57 -6.27
CA GLU A 174 -18.04 -1.08 -7.66
C GLU A 174 -17.56 0.37 -7.83
N SER A 175 -17.72 1.22 -6.81
CA SER A 175 -17.30 2.63 -6.86
C SER A 175 -15.80 2.85 -6.71
N ILE A 176 -15.09 1.93 -6.06
CA ILE A 176 -13.65 2.06 -5.75
C ILE A 176 -12.77 1.11 -6.54
N CYS A 177 -13.32 0.02 -7.07
CA CYS A 177 -12.64 -0.93 -7.91
C CYS A 177 -12.65 -0.51 -9.40
N GLY A 178 -11.73 -1.09 -10.16
CA GLY A 178 -11.55 -0.85 -11.60
C GLY A 178 -10.10 -0.60 -11.99
N LYS A 179 -9.89 -0.34 -13.27
CA LYS A 179 -8.59 0.04 -13.82
C LYS A 179 -8.18 1.43 -13.33
N TYR A 180 -6.87 1.68 -13.29
CA TYR A 180 -6.27 2.92 -12.78
C TYR A 180 -6.60 3.17 -11.29
N ARG A 181 -6.68 2.07 -10.52
CA ARG A 181 -6.88 2.09 -9.08
C ARG A 181 -5.74 1.37 -8.37
N GLY A 182 -5.27 1.93 -7.26
CA GLY A 182 -4.13 1.44 -6.49
C GLY A 182 -2.80 2.06 -6.89
N ILE A 183 -1.72 1.35 -6.62
CA ILE A 183 -0.35 1.82 -6.88
C ILE A 183 0.10 1.32 -8.26
N GLN A 184 0.50 2.24 -9.13
CA GLN A 184 1.02 1.88 -10.45
C GLN A 184 2.41 1.24 -10.33
N GLY A 185 2.55 0.02 -10.85
CA GLY A 185 3.83 -0.67 -10.87
C GLY A 185 4.76 -0.20 -11.99
N HIS A 186 6.07 -0.25 -11.75
CA HIS A 186 7.10 0.05 -12.72
C HIS A 186 8.41 -0.67 -12.39
N HIS A 187 9.03 -1.32 -13.38
CA HIS A 187 10.35 -1.98 -13.26
C HIS A 187 10.49 -2.86 -12.00
N ASN A 188 9.80 -4.01 -11.99
CA ASN A 188 9.86 -5.00 -10.92
C ASN A 188 9.49 -4.47 -9.52
N SER A 189 8.65 -3.45 -9.42
CA SER A 189 8.22 -2.85 -8.14
C SER A 189 7.12 -3.62 -7.40
N CYS A 190 6.56 -4.70 -7.97
CA CYS A 190 5.36 -5.33 -7.44
C CYS A 190 5.45 -5.75 -5.96
N TYR A 191 6.64 -6.16 -5.49
CA TYR A 191 6.89 -6.47 -4.07
C TYR A 191 6.61 -5.27 -3.15
N LEU A 192 6.98 -4.06 -3.60
CA LEU A 192 6.79 -2.81 -2.89
C LEU A 192 5.34 -2.36 -3.00
N ASP A 193 4.79 -2.39 -4.21
CA ASP A 193 3.43 -1.91 -4.51
C ASP A 193 2.38 -2.72 -3.73
N ALA A 194 2.44 -4.06 -3.79
CA ALA A 194 1.51 -4.94 -3.11
C ALA A 194 1.62 -4.82 -1.57
N THR A 195 2.84 -4.67 -1.05
CA THR A 195 3.07 -4.53 0.40
C THR A 195 2.57 -3.18 0.91
N LEU A 196 2.91 -2.08 0.25
CA LEU A 196 2.41 -0.74 0.61
C LEU A 196 0.89 -0.66 0.51
N PHE A 197 0.31 -1.23 -0.53
CA PHE A 197 -1.14 -1.29 -0.70
C PHE A 197 -1.80 -2.07 0.45
N SER A 198 -1.23 -3.21 0.84
CA SER A 198 -1.72 -4.03 1.97
C SER A 198 -1.62 -3.32 3.32
N MET A 199 -0.52 -2.58 3.55
CA MET A 199 -0.27 -1.91 4.83
C MET A 199 -1.06 -0.61 5.03
N PHE A 200 -1.38 0.13 3.96
CA PHE A 200 -1.83 1.52 4.15
C PHE A 200 -3.18 1.87 3.52
N THR A 201 -3.76 1.04 2.65
CA THR A 201 -4.96 1.46 1.90
C THR A 201 -6.22 1.52 2.78
N PHE A 202 -6.53 0.44 3.47
CA PHE A 202 -7.78 0.26 4.21
C PHE A 202 -7.61 0.10 5.73
N THR A 203 -6.36 0.02 6.21
CA THR A 203 -6.04 -0.11 7.63
C THR A 203 -5.21 1.08 8.12
N SER A 204 -5.37 1.41 9.41
CA SER A 204 -4.60 2.42 10.14
C SER A 204 -3.56 1.83 11.08
N VAL A 205 -3.43 0.49 11.17
CA VAL A 205 -2.50 -0.18 12.10
C VAL A 205 -1.06 0.33 11.96
N PHE A 206 -0.69 0.73 10.76
CA PHE A 206 0.66 1.19 10.42
C PHE A 206 0.79 2.73 10.40
N ASP A 207 -0.25 3.49 10.74
CA ASP A 207 -0.25 4.96 10.63
C ASP A 207 0.76 5.60 11.59
N ASN A 208 1.10 4.95 12.70
CA ASN A 208 2.18 5.41 13.58
C ASN A 208 3.51 5.58 12.80
N LEU A 209 3.77 4.77 11.77
CA LEU A 209 4.95 4.93 10.90
C LEU A 209 4.94 6.26 10.13
N LEU A 210 3.76 6.77 9.80
CA LEU A 210 3.55 7.99 9.01
C LEU A 210 3.60 9.27 9.85
N PHE A 211 3.31 9.15 11.15
CA PHE A 211 3.12 10.31 12.04
C PHE A 211 4.07 10.36 13.24
N ARG A 212 4.87 9.31 13.49
CA ARG A 212 5.87 9.33 14.56
C ARG A 212 6.84 10.51 14.36
N PRO A 213 7.06 11.36 15.37
CA PRO A 213 8.05 12.42 15.27
C PRO A 213 9.48 11.84 15.24
N PRO A 214 10.45 12.52 14.58
CA PRO A 214 11.84 12.11 14.60
C PRO A 214 12.41 12.15 16.03
N ASN A 215 13.33 11.24 16.32
CA ASN A 215 14.07 11.16 17.58
C ASN A 215 15.59 11.08 17.32
N GLU A 216 16.39 11.11 18.39
CA GLU A 216 17.86 11.13 18.32
C GLU A 216 18.49 9.90 17.65
N LYS A 217 17.76 8.78 17.54
CA LYS A 217 18.22 7.53 16.91
C LYS A 217 17.93 7.48 15.40
N ASP A 218 17.20 8.45 14.87
CA ASP A 218 16.77 8.45 13.47
C ASP A 218 17.83 9.06 12.54
N CYS A 219 17.81 8.63 11.27
CA CYS A 219 18.73 9.16 10.27
C CYS A 219 18.33 10.58 9.82
N PRO A 220 19.27 11.39 9.29
CA PRO A 220 18.97 12.76 8.84
C PRO A 220 17.88 12.85 7.77
N GLN A 221 17.70 11.79 6.98
CA GLN A 221 16.70 11.71 5.90
C GLN A 221 15.36 11.11 6.35
N TYR A 222 15.19 10.82 7.65
CA TYR A 222 13.97 10.24 8.20
C TYR A 222 12.72 11.03 7.81
N GLU A 223 12.73 12.35 8.02
CA GLU A 223 11.60 13.22 7.71
C GLU A 223 11.29 13.24 6.20
N GLU A 224 12.32 13.16 5.35
CA GLU A 224 12.13 13.12 3.90
C GLU A 224 11.45 11.81 3.48
N VAL A 225 11.92 10.66 3.98
CA VAL A 225 11.33 9.35 3.67
C VAL A 225 9.90 9.27 4.20
N GLN A 226 9.67 9.69 5.45
CA GLN A 226 8.34 9.71 6.05
C GLN A 226 7.39 10.62 5.27
N ARG A 227 7.85 11.81 4.84
CA ARG A 227 7.04 12.73 4.03
C ARG A 227 6.70 12.14 2.67
N VAL A 228 7.65 11.51 1.97
CA VAL A 228 7.39 10.86 0.67
C VAL A 228 6.38 9.74 0.84
N LEU A 229 6.58 8.87 1.83
CA LEU A 229 5.64 7.78 2.12
C LEU A 229 4.24 8.30 2.46
N ARG A 230 4.14 9.29 3.34
CA ARG A 230 2.86 9.86 3.79
C ARG A 230 2.16 10.67 2.70
N GLU A 231 2.83 11.69 2.17
CA GLU A 231 2.18 12.75 1.39
C GLU A 231 2.18 12.50 -0.11
N GLU A 232 3.11 11.69 -0.61
CA GLU A 232 3.23 11.39 -2.05
C GLU A 232 2.68 9.99 -2.41
N ILE A 233 2.53 9.10 -1.43
CA ILE A 233 2.06 7.72 -1.65
C ILE A 233 0.78 7.44 -0.89
N VAL A 234 0.81 7.40 0.46
CA VAL A 234 -0.33 6.93 1.26
C VAL A 234 -1.53 7.88 1.18
N ASN A 235 -1.33 9.19 1.36
CA ASN A 235 -2.41 10.16 1.31
C ASN A 235 -3.07 10.23 -0.09
N PRO A 236 -2.32 10.27 -1.20
CA PRO A 236 -2.91 10.16 -2.54
C PRO A 236 -3.60 8.82 -2.80
N LEU A 237 -3.04 7.71 -2.31
CA LEU A 237 -3.70 6.40 -2.40
C LEU A 237 -5.06 6.41 -1.70
N ARG A 238 -5.13 6.93 -0.47
CA ARG A 238 -6.37 6.97 0.32
C ARG A 238 -7.40 7.95 -0.23
N LYS A 239 -6.97 9.08 -0.77
CA LYS A 239 -7.87 10.16 -1.23
C LYS A 239 -8.30 10.01 -2.68
N ASN A 240 -7.35 9.68 -3.56
CA ASN A 240 -7.57 9.65 -5.01
C ASN A 240 -7.68 8.22 -5.55
N MET A 241 -7.42 7.20 -4.71
CA MET A 241 -7.40 5.78 -5.08
C MET A 241 -6.34 5.44 -6.14
N PHE A 242 -5.36 6.30 -6.37
CA PHE A 242 -4.32 6.08 -7.38
C PHE A 242 -3.02 6.75 -7.00
N VAL A 243 -1.91 6.04 -7.21
CA VAL A 243 -0.53 6.57 -7.06
C VAL A 243 0.26 6.23 -8.32
N ARG A 244 0.85 7.25 -8.93
CA ARG A 244 1.72 7.10 -10.10
C ARG A 244 3.09 6.55 -9.69
N ALA A 245 3.70 5.76 -10.56
CA ALA A 245 4.92 5.02 -10.26
C ALA A 245 6.15 5.89 -9.99
N ASP A 246 6.17 7.15 -10.46
CA ASP A 246 7.26 8.10 -10.18
C ASP A 246 7.40 8.39 -8.68
N ARG A 247 6.28 8.44 -7.94
CA ARG A 247 6.28 8.63 -6.48
C ARG A 247 6.89 7.43 -5.77
N VAL A 248 6.57 6.22 -6.24
CA VAL A 248 7.14 4.97 -5.74
C VAL A 248 8.64 4.89 -6.08
N MET A 249 9.03 5.27 -7.30
CA MET A 249 10.45 5.33 -7.71
C MET A 249 11.27 6.32 -6.88
N LYS A 250 10.67 7.43 -6.47
CA LYS A 250 11.30 8.37 -5.52
C LYS A 250 11.57 7.70 -4.18
N LEU A 251 10.61 6.97 -3.63
CA LEU A 251 10.80 6.17 -2.41
C LEU A 251 11.91 5.12 -2.63
N ARG A 252 11.87 4.32 -3.70
CA ARG A 252 12.91 3.31 -4.02
C ARG A 252 14.30 3.93 -4.08
N THR A 253 14.43 5.11 -4.66
CA THR A 253 15.71 5.85 -4.76
C THR A 253 16.22 6.29 -3.39
N LEU A 254 15.34 6.69 -2.47
CA LEU A 254 15.72 7.00 -1.10
C LEU A 254 16.12 5.74 -0.34
N LEU A 255 15.37 4.64 -0.47
CA LEU A 255 15.68 3.36 0.17
C LEU A 255 17.04 2.79 -0.30
N GLU A 256 17.34 2.83 -1.61
CA GLU A 256 18.64 2.39 -2.16
C GLU A 256 19.82 3.17 -1.58
N LYS A 257 19.63 4.47 -1.30
CA LYS A 257 20.69 5.34 -0.76
C LYS A 257 20.92 5.13 0.73
N LEU A 258 19.89 4.75 1.47
CA LEU A 258 19.88 4.75 2.93
C LEU A 258 19.97 3.36 3.54
N SER A 259 19.49 2.33 2.85
CA SER A 259 19.49 0.95 3.33
C SER A 259 20.74 0.19 2.88
N SER A 260 20.99 -0.96 3.50
CA SER A 260 22.04 -1.88 3.07
C SER A 260 21.69 -2.70 1.82
N VAL A 261 20.46 -2.53 1.30
CA VAL A 261 19.90 -3.34 0.21
C VAL A 261 20.15 -2.62 -1.11
N SER A 262 20.82 -3.31 -2.03
CA SER A 262 21.10 -2.81 -3.38
C SER A 262 20.11 -3.35 -4.40
N GLY A 263 19.90 -2.62 -5.50
CA GLY A 263 19.03 -3.03 -6.60
C GLY A 263 17.54 -2.79 -6.35
N LEU A 264 17.16 -2.07 -5.29
CA LEU A 264 15.79 -1.67 -5.00
C LEU A 264 15.17 -0.92 -6.17
N THR A 265 15.90 -0.18 -6.99
CA THR A 265 15.37 0.60 -8.13
C THR A 265 15.13 -0.19 -9.42
N SER A 266 15.63 -1.41 -9.55
CA SER A 266 15.62 -2.18 -10.82
C SER A 266 15.27 -3.65 -10.67
N GLU A 267 15.59 -4.25 -9.54
CA GLU A 267 15.39 -5.68 -9.29
C GLU A 267 14.11 -5.93 -8.49
N GLU A 268 13.55 -7.12 -8.69
CA GLU A 268 12.54 -7.68 -7.81
C GLU A 268 13.21 -8.05 -6.48
N LYS A 269 12.62 -7.62 -5.36
CA LYS A 269 13.08 -7.96 -4.01
C LYS A 269 12.01 -8.70 -3.23
N ASP A 270 12.40 -9.22 -2.08
CA ASP A 270 11.48 -9.86 -1.15
C ASP A 270 10.72 -8.79 -0.32
N PRO A 271 9.39 -8.91 -0.13
CA PRO A 271 8.66 -8.08 0.81
C PRO A 271 9.26 -8.06 2.22
N GLU A 272 9.89 -9.15 2.66
CA GLU A 272 10.59 -9.23 3.95
C GLU A 272 11.77 -8.27 4.04
N GLU A 273 12.60 -8.26 2.98
CA GLU A 273 13.76 -7.39 2.85
C GLU A 273 13.35 -5.92 2.77
N PHE A 274 12.25 -5.64 2.06
CA PHE A 274 11.64 -4.31 2.04
C PHE A 274 11.12 -3.89 3.42
N LEU A 275 10.35 -4.72 4.11
CA LEU A 275 9.81 -4.42 5.44
C LEU A 275 10.94 -4.12 6.42
N THR A 276 12.00 -4.93 6.41
CA THR A 276 13.18 -4.69 7.25
C THR A 276 13.87 -3.38 6.89
N SER A 277 14.03 -3.07 5.60
CA SER A 277 14.69 -1.84 5.15
C SER A 277 13.90 -0.58 5.52
N LEU A 278 12.60 -0.55 5.23
CA LEU A 278 11.75 0.61 5.51
C LEU A 278 11.45 0.74 7.01
N VAL A 279 10.91 -0.31 7.62
CA VAL A 279 10.35 -0.24 8.97
C VAL A 279 11.45 -0.27 10.03
N ALA A 280 12.44 -1.15 9.88
CA ALA A 280 13.49 -1.32 10.88
C ALA A 280 14.65 -0.34 10.70
N GLN A 281 15.22 -0.26 9.49
CA GLN A 281 16.46 0.51 9.28
C GLN A 281 16.21 2.02 9.14
N ILE A 282 15.15 2.40 8.43
CA ILE A 282 14.93 3.81 8.06
C ILE A 282 13.94 4.49 9.00
N LEU A 283 12.76 3.90 9.19
CA LEU A 283 11.74 4.46 10.07
C LEU A 283 11.96 4.11 11.54
N ASN A 284 12.89 3.21 11.85
CA ASN A 284 13.29 2.82 13.21
C ASN A 284 12.08 2.60 14.11
N ALA A 285 11.10 1.86 13.60
CA ALA A 285 9.86 1.61 14.30
C ALA A 285 10.08 0.65 15.47
N GLU A 286 9.19 0.68 16.46
CA GLU A 286 9.20 -0.38 17.46
C GLU A 286 8.81 -1.72 16.81
N PRO A 287 9.52 -2.82 17.15
CA PRO A 287 9.17 -4.15 16.66
C PRO A 287 7.72 -4.51 16.99
N PHE A 288 7.02 -5.10 16.01
CA PHE A 288 5.61 -5.47 16.18
C PHE A 288 5.44 -6.69 17.09
N LEU A 289 6.46 -7.55 17.16
CA LEU A 289 6.45 -8.81 17.89
C LEU A 289 7.59 -8.83 18.91
N LYS A 290 7.24 -9.16 20.15
CA LYS A 290 8.20 -9.44 21.24
C LYS A 290 8.05 -10.89 21.66
N LEU A 291 9.08 -11.70 21.44
CA LEU A 291 9.05 -13.13 21.73
C LEU A 291 9.61 -13.43 23.13
N SER A 292 9.12 -14.50 23.75
CA SER A 292 9.63 -15.02 25.02
C SER A 292 11.09 -15.48 24.95
N SER A 293 11.61 -15.75 23.74
CA SER A 293 13.03 -16.03 23.48
C SER A 293 13.94 -14.81 23.70
N GLY A 294 13.38 -13.61 23.86
CA GLY A 294 14.12 -12.35 23.95
C GLY A 294 14.42 -11.71 22.59
N GLN A 295 13.91 -12.29 21.50
CA GLN A 295 14.01 -11.72 20.16
C GLN A 295 12.84 -10.78 19.86
N ASP A 296 13.15 -9.70 19.15
CA ASP A 296 12.16 -8.76 18.64
C ASP A 296 12.12 -8.87 17.11
N ALA A 297 10.92 -8.80 16.51
CA ALA A 297 10.73 -8.98 15.08
C ALA A 297 9.56 -8.14 14.54
N TYR A 298 9.54 -7.93 13.21
CA TYR A 298 8.45 -7.24 12.51
C TYR A 298 7.49 -8.21 11.81
N HIS A 299 7.90 -9.45 11.61
CA HIS A 299 7.10 -10.53 11.04
C HIS A 299 7.52 -11.85 11.69
N TYR A 300 6.69 -12.87 11.55
CA TYR A 300 6.95 -14.22 12.02
C TYR A 300 6.98 -15.20 10.84
N GLN A 301 8.10 -15.87 10.65
CA GLN A 301 8.23 -16.97 9.69
C GLN A 301 7.69 -18.26 10.30
N LEU A 302 6.77 -18.92 9.59
CA LEU A 302 6.29 -20.24 9.99
C LEU A 302 7.39 -21.28 9.80
N PHE A 303 7.81 -21.90 10.90
CA PHE A 303 8.67 -23.07 10.95
C PHE A 303 7.82 -24.29 11.33
N VAL A 304 7.46 -25.08 10.33
CA VAL A 304 6.64 -26.28 10.49
C VAL A 304 7.32 -27.46 9.83
N GLU A 305 7.13 -28.65 10.39
CA GLU A 305 7.46 -29.90 9.72
C GLU A 305 6.26 -30.32 8.87
N LYS A 306 6.53 -30.83 7.67
CA LYS A 306 5.47 -31.23 6.75
C LYS A 306 4.73 -32.45 7.31
N ASP A 307 3.43 -32.31 7.52
CA ASP A 307 2.53 -33.41 7.81
C ASP A 307 1.87 -33.88 6.50
N ASP A 308 2.23 -35.08 6.03
CA ASP A 308 1.69 -35.65 4.80
C ASP A 308 0.20 -36.04 4.91
N HIS A 309 -0.38 -36.06 6.11
CA HIS A 309 -1.81 -36.27 6.32
C HIS A 309 -2.63 -34.98 6.16
N LEU A 310 -1.97 -33.82 6.16
CA LEU A 310 -2.62 -32.50 6.12
C LEU A 310 -2.54 -31.89 4.71
N ASN A 311 -3.60 -32.06 3.93
CA ASN A 311 -3.64 -31.57 2.54
C ASN A 311 -3.95 -30.06 2.42
N LEU A 312 -4.72 -29.52 3.36
CA LEU A 312 -5.13 -28.11 3.41
C LEU A 312 -4.98 -27.56 4.84
N PRO A 313 -3.76 -27.24 5.29
CA PRO A 313 -3.56 -26.55 6.55
C PRO A 313 -4.24 -25.19 6.58
N THR A 314 -4.80 -24.85 7.73
CA THR A 314 -5.14 -23.45 8.06
C THR A 314 -3.92 -22.71 8.62
N VAL A 315 -3.89 -21.38 8.48
CA VAL A 315 -2.83 -20.57 9.10
C VAL A 315 -2.83 -20.70 10.63
N GLN A 316 -3.99 -20.84 11.28
CA GLN A 316 -4.10 -21.14 12.72
C GLN A 316 -3.30 -22.40 13.08
N GLN A 317 -3.54 -23.52 12.40
CA GLN A 317 -2.87 -24.80 12.69
C GLN A 317 -1.34 -24.70 12.51
N LEU A 318 -0.89 -24.06 11.42
CA LEU A 318 0.54 -23.90 11.15
C LEU A 318 1.21 -23.00 12.19
N LEU A 319 0.55 -21.92 12.59
CA LEU A 319 1.05 -21.00 13.62
C LEU A 319 1.20 -21.71 14.96
N GLU A 320 0.16 -22.43 15.38
CA GLU A 320 0.14 -23.21 16.62
C GLU A 320 1.24 -24.28 16.65
N GLN A 321 1.37 -25.04 15.58
CA GLN A 321 2.43 -26.05 15.43
C GLN A 321 3.81 -25.41 15.48
N SER A 322 4.00 -24.26 14.82
CA SER A 322 5.28 -23.56 14.82
C SER A 322 5.67 -23.07 16.21
N PHE A 323 4.75 -22.43 16.94
CA PHE A 323 4.97 -21.97 18.31
C PHE A 323 5.21 -23.12 19.29
N LEU A 324 4.52 -24.25 19.12
CA LEU A 324 4.71 -25.46 19.93
C LEU A 324 6.12 -26.02 19.76
N THR A 325 6.53 -26.25 18.51
CA THR A 325 7.83 -26.84 18.15
C THR A 325 9.00 -25.94 18.55
N SER A 326 8.89 -24.63 18.29
CA SER A 326 9.94 -23.67 18.65
C SER A 326 9.95 -23.30 20.14
N ASN A 327 8.94 -23.70 20.92
CA ASN A 327 8.81 -23.36 22.34
C ASN A 327 8.93 -21.85 22.61
N ILE A 328 8.26 -21.04 21.78
CA ILE A 328 8.20 -19.58 21.93
C ILE A 328 6.77 -19.15 22.25
N ARG A 329 6.63 -17.96 22.81
CA ARG A 329 5.36 -17.28 23.10
C ARG A 329 5.46 -15.79 22.76
N LEU A 330 4.33 -15.14 22.52
CA LEU A 330 4.24 -13.69 22.40
C LEU A 330 4.17 -13.07 23.80
N LYS A 331 5.00 -12.08 24.11
CA LYS A 331 4.98 -11.42 25.43
C LYS A 331 3.73 -10.57 25.68
N GLU A 332 3.16 -10.03 24.61
CA GLU A 332 1.97 -9.17 24.64
C GLU A 332 1.14 -9.39 23.37
N VAL A 333 -0.11 -8.93 23.39
CA VAL A 333 -0.98 -8.94 22.20
C VAL A 333 -0.42 -7.93 21.19
N PRO A 334 -0.01 -8.37 19.98
CA PRO A 334 0.51 -7.45 19.01
C PRO A 334 -0.62 -6.65 18.35
N SER A 335 -0.40 -5.36 18.09
CA SER A 335 -1.33 -4.55 17.29
C SER A 335 -1.42 -5.06 15.84
N CYS A 336 -0.30 -5.58 15.33
CA CYS A 336 -0.17 -6.20 14.01
C CYS A 336 0.65 -7.49 14.11
N LEU A 337 0.18 -8.55 13.45
CA LEU A 337 0.92 -9.79 13.27
C LEU A 337 1.05 -10.10 11.79
N ILE A 338 2.26 -9.98 11.26
CA ILE A 338 2.60 -10.38 9.88
C ILE A 338 3.17 -11.79 9.93
N ILE A 339 2.53 -12.74 9.26
CA ILE A 339 2.92 -14.15 9.21
C ILE A 339 3.39 -14.49 7.80
N GLN A 340 4.62 -14.97 7.67
CA GLN A 340 5.18 -15.43 6.40
C GLN A 340 4.98 -16.94 6.27
N MET A 341 4.45 -17.35 5.12
CA MET A 341 4.10 -18.74 4.83
C MET A 341 5.38 -19.59 4.71
N PRO A 342 5.32 -20.92 5.00
CA PRO A 342 6.48 -21.81 4.96
C PRO A 342 6.91 -22.10 3.51
N ARG A 343 7.66 -21.16 2.93
CA ARG A 343 8.25 -21.25 1.58
C ARG A 343 9.76 -21.25 1.69
N PHE A 344 10.42 -21.95 0.77
CA PHE A 344 11.88 -21.98 0.68
C PHE A 344 12.31 -21.57 -0.73
N GLY A 345 12.78 -20.33 -0.88
CA GLY A 345 13.08 -19.76 -2.19
C GLY A 345 11.86 -19.61 -3.09
N LYS A 346 12.08 -19.42 -4.40
CA LYS A 346 11.02 -19.08 -5.36
C LYS A 346 10.12 -20.26 -5.77
N SER A 347 10.61 -21.49 -5.68
CA SER A 347 9.92 -22.67 -6.26
C SER A 347 9.36 -23.64 -5.23
N PHE A 348 9.88 -23.63 -3.99
CA PHE A 348 9.47 -24.62 -3.00
C PHE A 348 8.41 -24.05 -2.05
N LYS A 349 7.22 -24.62 -2.13
CA LYS A 349 6.12 -24.42 -1.18
C LYS A 349 6.00 -25.69 -0.33
N MET A 350 6.00 -25.56 0.99
CA MET A 350 5.87 -26.75 1.86
C MET A 350 4.51 -27.43 1.70
N TYR A 351 3.46 -26.63 1.59
CA TYR A 351 2.10 -27.08 1.27
C TYR A 351 1.65 -26.45 -0.05
N GLN A 352 0.93 -27.23 -0.87
CA GLN A 352 0.42 -26.75 -2.15
C GLN A 352 -0.74 -25.76 -1.97
N LYS A 353 -1.54 -25.95 -0.92
CA LYS A 353 -2.64 -25.07 -0.54
C LYS A 353 -2.53 -24.78 0.96
N ILE A 354 -2.71 -23.52 1.34
CA ILE A 354 -2.86 -23.08 2.73
C ILE A 354 -4.11 -22.22 2.76
N GLN A 355 -4.99 -22.45 3.73
CA GLN A 355 -6.18 -21.64 3.94
C GLN A 355 -5.90 -20.54 4.98
N PRO A 356 -5.87 -19.25 4.58
CA PRO A 356 -5.83 -18.15 5.53
C PRO A 356 -6.97 -18.22 6.54
N THR A 357 -6.69 -17.92 7.80
CA THR A 357 -7.71 -17.89 8.85
C THR A 357 -8.28 -16.46 8.91
N LEU A 358 -9.59 -16.28 8.81
CA LEU A 358 -10.19 -14.93 8.88
C LEU A 358 -10.03 -14.27 10.26
N LEU A 359 -10.22 -15.06 11.31
CA LEU A 359 -10.11 -14.64 12.70
C LEU A 359 -9.14 -15.58 13.42
N LEU A 360 -7.95 -15.08 13.69
CA LEU A 360 -6.85 -15.85 14.27
C LEU A 360 -6.90 -15.77 15.79
N ASP A 361 -6.99 -16.92 16.45
CA ASP A 361 -6.98 -17.00 17.91
C ASP A 361 -5.55 -17.05 18.43
N VAL A 362 -5.16 -16.00 19.15
CA VAL A 362 -3.80 -15.85 19.68
C VAL A 362 -3.71 -16.11 21.18
N THR A 363 -4.83 -16.46 21.83
CA THR A 363 -4.91 -16.63 23.29
C THR A 363 -3.85 -17.59 23.81
N ASP A 364 -3.73 -18.74 23.15
CA ASP A 364 -2.88 -19.82 23.63
C ASP A 364 -1.41 -19.62 23.28
N ILE A 365 -1.06 -18.70 22.37
CA ILE A 365 0.34 -18.38 22.02
C ILE A 365 0.92 -17.20 22.83
N ILE A 366 0.07 -16.47 23.56
CA ILE A 366 0.51 -15.37 24.44
C ILE A 366 1.04 -15.91 25.77
N GLU A 367 2.12 -15.31 26.24
CA GLU A 367 2.74 -15.57 27.53
C GLU A 367 1.87 -15.02 28.66
N ASN A 368 1.65 -15.84 29.70
CA ASN A 368 0.85 -15.47 30.87
C ASN A 368 -0.61 -15.08 30.56
N SER A 369 -1.15 -15.39 29.38
CA SER A 369 -2.58 -15.23 29.12
C SER A 369 -3.38 -16.26 29.93
N PRO A 370 -4.51 -15.87 30.57
CA PRO A 370 -5.47 -16.83 31.10
C PRO A 370 -5.93 -17.79 29.99
N ARG A 371 -5.94 -19.10 30.30
CA ARG A 371 -6.36 -20.14 29.35
C ARG A 371 -7.50 -20.95 29.89
N GLN A 372 -8.30 -21.48 28.98
CA GLN A 372 -9.43 -22.33 29.31
C GLN A 372 -8.97 -23.79 29.35
N CYS A 373 -9.39 -24.51 30.39
CA CYS A 373 -9.18 -25.94 30.49
C CYS A 373 -10.03 -26.65 29.44
N THR A 374 -9.37 -27.38 28.54
CA THR A 374 -10.01 -28.10 27.42
C THR A 374 -11.11 -29.08 27.86
N VAL A 375 -11.02 -29.64 29.08
CA VAL A 375 -11.96 -30.64 29.58
C VAL A 375 -13.21 -30.03 30.24
N CYS A 376 -13.05 -28.97 31.04
CA CYS A 376 -14.13 -28.46 31.89
C CYS A 376 -14.53 -27.00 31.64
N GLY A 377 -13.82 -26.29 30.75
CA GLY A 377 -14.12 -24.90 30.42
C GLY A 377 -13.74 -23.87 31.49
N LYS A 378 -13.15 -24.29 32.62
CA LYS A 378 -12.69 -23.39 33.70
C LYS A 378 -11.25 -22.92 33.47
N LEU A 379 -10.72 -22.06 34.32
CA LEU A 379 -9.32 -21.62 34.26
C LEU A 379 -8.34 -22.81 34.28
N ALA A 380 -7.40 -22.81 33.34
CA ALA A 380 -6.27 -23.72 33.34
C ALA A 380 -5.13 -23.17 34.21
N GLU A 381 -4.54 -24.05 35.02
CA GLU A 381 -3.39 -23.76 35.88
C GLU A 381 -2.11 -24.43 35.38
N PHE A 382 -2.26 -25.39 34.45
CA PHE A 382 -1.18 -26.21 33.93
C PHE A 382 -1.28 -26.32 32.41
N GLU A 383 -0.13 -26.41 31.76
CA GLU A 383 -0.01 -26.83 30.36
C GLU A 383 0.82 -28.12 30.25
N CYS A 384 0.43 -29.03 29.36
CA CYS A 384 1.19 -30.24 29.05
C CYS A 384 1.34 -30.36 27.54
N LYS A 385 2.54 -30.08 27.02
CA LYS A 385 2.81 -30.06 25.58
C LYS A 385 2.64 -31.42 24.91
N GLU A 386 2.97 -32.49 25.63
CA GLU A 386 2.86 -33.87 25.14
C GLU A 386 1.39 -34.32 24.97
N CYS A 387 0.43 -33.56 25.53
CA CYS A 387 -1.00 -33.77 25.31
C CYS A 387 -1.54 -33.10 24.03
N TYR A 388 -0.70 -32.42 23.24
CA TYR A 388 -1.12 -31.73 22.02
C TYR A 388 -1.87 -32.67 21.06
N GLY A 389 -3.07 -32.24 20.63
CA GLY A 389 -3.94 -32.98 19.72
C GLY A 389 -4.63 -34.21 20.33
N GLN A 390 -4.47 -34.48 21.62
CA GLN A 390 -5.03 -35.69 22.24
C GLN A 390 -6.37 -35.50 22.97
N CYS A 391 -6.69 -34.26 23.38
CA CYS A 391 -7.89 -33.92 24.16
C CYS A 391 -8.71 -32.77 23.55
N GLY A 392 -8.32 -32.28 22.38
CA GLY A 392 -8.91 -31.13 21.70
C GLY A 392 -8.15 -30.86 20.40
N VAL A 393 -8.44 -29.74 19.76
CA VAL A 393 -7.75 -29.30 18.53
C VAL A 393 -6.71 -28.24 18.90
N GLY A 394 -5.56 -28.22 18.24
CA GLY A 394 -4.63 -27.09 18.38
C GLY A 394 -4.04 -26.89 19.78
N LEU A 395 -3.60 -25.67 20.08
CA LEU A 395 -2.93 -25.33 21.35
C LEU A 395 -3.87 -25.23 22.56
N GLU A 396 -5.19 -25.13 22.40
CA GLU A 396 -6.12 -25.21 23.53
C GLU A 396 -6.08 -26.59 24.20
N SER A 397 -5.73 -27.64 23.43
CA SER A 397 -5.70 -29.03 23.89
C SER A 397 -4.64 -29.32 24.96
N ILE A 398 -3.68 -28.42 25.16
CA ILE A 398 -2.60 -28.59 26.15
C ILE A 398 -2.93 -27.96 27.51
N ALA A 399 -4.03 -27.22 27.66
CA ALA A 399 -4.34 -26.46 28.88
C ALA A 399 -5.32 -27.20 29.82
N PHE A 400 -4.95 -27.34 31.10
CA PHE A 400 -5.72 -28.09 32.10
C PHE A 400 -5.82 -27.37 33.45
N CYS A 401 -6.96 -27.49 34.12
CA CYS A 401 -7.03 -27.28 35.57
C CYS A 401 -6.45 -28.50 36.30
N LEU A 402 -6.09 -28.35 37.58
CA LEU A 402 -5.43 -29.41 38.35
C LEU A 402 -6.21 -30.74 38.33
N GLN A 403 -7.53 -30.69 38.57
CA GLN A 403 -8.37 -31.89 38.63
C GLN A 403 -8.48 -32.61 37.28
N CYS A 404 -8.55 -31.86 36.18
CA CYS A 404 -8.64 -32.44 34.83
C CYS A 404 -7.28 -32.99 34.39
N LEU A 405 -6.18 -32.31 34.74
CA LEU A 405 -4.83 -32.77 34.47
C LEU A 405 -4.61 -34.17 35.08
N GLU A 406 -4.90 -34.33 36.37
CA GLU A 406 -4.76 -35.63 37.06
C GLU A 406 -5.60 -36.72 36.41
N LYS A 407 -6.85 -36.43 36.03
CA LYS A 407 -7.72 -37.41 35.36
C LYS A 407 -7.17 -37.83 34.00
N VAL A 408 -6.68 -36.87 33.21
CA VAL A 408 -6.10 -37.11 31.88
C VAL A 408 -4.82 -37.92 31.97
N HIS A 409 -3.96 -37.64 32.95
CA HIS A 409 -2.65 -38.27 33.13
C HIS A 409 -2.69 -39.62 33.89
N ARG A 410 -3.87 -40.06 34.34
CA ARG A 410 -4.08 -41.45 34.81
C ARG A 410 -4.07 -42.47 33.68
N HIS A 411 -4.21 -42.03 32.43
CA HIS A 411 -4.17 -42.91 31.27
C HIS A 411 -2.74 -43.42 31.04
N GLU A 412 -2.56 -44.73 30.82
CA GLU A 412 -1.24 -45.38 30.72
C GLU A 412 -0.30 -44.72 29.70
N ARG A 413 -0.85 -44.20 28.60
CA ARG A 413 -0.07 -43.49 27.56
C ARG A 413 0.46 -42.10 27.96
N ARG A 414 0.01 -41.55 29.09
CA ARG A 414 0.23 -40.15 29.50
C ARG A 414 0.87 -40.01 30.88
N THR A 415 1.18 -41.12 31.55
CA THR A 415 1.76 -41.11 32.91
C THR A 415 3.15 -40.49 32.97
N ASN A 416 3.86 -40.50 31.84
CA ASN A 416 5.24 -40.01 31.74
C ASN A 416 5.33 -38.57 31.24
N HIS A 417 4.20 -37.91 30.96
CA HIS A 417 4.24 -36.53 30.52
C HIS A 417 4.67 -35.60 31.66
N GLU A 418 5.25 -34.45 31.31
CA GLU A 418 5.70 -33.43 32.26
C GLU A 418 4.87 -32.13 32.14
N PRO A 419 3.82 -31.96 32.97
CA PRO A 419 3.04 -30.73 32.99
C PRO A 419 3.81 -29.56 33.60
N LYS A 420 3.69 -28.38 32.99
CA LYS A 420 4.25 -27.12 33.47
C LYS A 420 3.15 -26.25 34.07
N LYS A 421 3.43 -25.57 35.18
CA LYS A 421 2.50 -24.60 35.78
C LYS A 421 2.44 -23.33 34.94
N LEU A 422 1.23 -22.86 34.64
CA LEU A 422 0.95 -21.59 34.00
C LEU A 422 0.99 -20.45 35.03
N ILE A 423 1.43 -19.27 34.60
CA ILE A 423 1.32 -18.05 35.38
C ILE A 423 0.04 -17.35 34.94
N VAL A 424 -0.86 -17.13 35.90
CA VAL A 424 -2.11 -16.40 35.66
C VAL A 424 -1.95 -14.99 36.23
N PRO A 425 -2.31 -13.93 35.49
CA PRO A 425 -2.25 -12.56 35.97
C PRO A 425 -3.12 -12.39 37.22
N MET A 426 -2.60 -11.66 38.22
CA MET A 426 -3.28 -11.48 39.50
C MET A 426 -4.63 -10.77 39.31
N GLU A 427 -4.70 -9.86 38.34
CA GLU A 427 -5.90 -9.10 38.00
C GLU A 427 -7.03 -10.04 37.55
N PHE A 428 -6.71 -11.06 36.76
CA PHE A 428 -7.69 -12.05 36.32
C PHE A 428 -8.08 -13.02 37.43
N ALA A 429 -7.11 -13.41 38.28
CA ALA A 429 -7.38 -14.31 39.41
C ALA A 429 -8.46 -13.76 40.36
N ILE A 430 -8.54 -12.44 40.53
CA ILE A 430 -9.56 -11.78 41.35
C ILE A 430 -10.94 -11.78 40.67
N LEU A 431 -10.99 -11.75 39.33
CA LEU A 431 -12.21 -11.62 38.54
C LEU A 431 -12.77 -12.97 38.03
N GLN A 432 -12.04 -14.07 38.27
CA GLN A 432 -12.35 -15.40 37.74
C GLN A 432 -13.78 -15.90 38.05
N GLU A 433 -14.36 -15.51 39.20
CA GLU A 433 -15.71 -15.93 39.58
C GLU A 433 -16.82 -15.16 38.84
N HIS A 434 -16.48 -14.04 38.21
CA HIS A 434 -17.43 -13.12 37.60
C HIS A 434 -17.27 -12.98 36.09
N CYS A 435 -16.15 -13.45 35.52
CA CYS A 435 -15.86 -13.33 34.09
C CYS A 435 -15.41 -14.68 33.49
N PRO A 436 -15.89 -15.04 32.29
CA PRO A 436 -15.32 -16.16 31.54
C PRO A 436 -13.86 -15.87 31.18
N VAL A 437 -13.09 -16.92 30.90
CA VAL A 437 -11.72 -16.78 30.39
C VAL A 437 -11.77 -16.09 29.02
N PRO A 438 -11.12 -14.92 28.85
CA PRO A 438 -11.18 -14.19 27.59
C PRO A 438 -10.42 -14.95 26.49
N ARG A 439 -10.91 -14.85 25.27
CA ARG A 439 -10.19 -15.26 24.06
C ARG A 439 -9.80 -14.00 23.28
N LEU A 440 -8.58 -14.00 22.78
CA LEU A 440 -7.96 -12.87 22.10
C LEU A 440 -7.82 -13.23 20.63
N TYR A 441 -8.41 -12.39 19.78
CA TYR A 441 -8.48 -12.63 18.35
C TYR A 441 -7.83 -11.49 17.56
N LEU A 442 -7.16 -11.85 16.47
CA LEU A 442 -6.70 -10.93 15.45
C LEU A 442 -7.46 -11.17 14.15
N GLU A 443 -7.83 -10.10 13.46
CA GLU A 443 -8.57 -10.14 12.21
C GLU A 443 -7.62 -10.10 11.01
N LEU A 444 -7.83 -10.95 10.02
CA LEU A 444 -7.09 -10.91 8.76
C LEU A 444 -7.44 -9.62 8.00
N SER A 445 -6.41 -8.83 7.69
CA SER A 445 -6.53 -7.54 7.01
C SER A 445 -6.06 -7.60 5.55
N ALA A 446 -5.02 -8.38 5.28
CA ALA A 446 -4.47 -8.53 3.94
C ALA A 446 -3.73 -9.87 3.75
N VAL A 447 -3.67 -10.34 2.51
CA VAL A 447 -2.85 -11.47 2.08
C VAL A 447 -2.05 -11.04 0.86
N VAL A 448 -0.73 -11.01 0.99
CA VAL A 448 0.19 -10.82 -0.15
C VAL A 448 0.47 -12.18 -0.75
N CYS A 449 0.32 -12.31 -2.07
CA CYS A 449 0.52 -13.56 -2.80
C CYS A 449 1.62 -13.44 -3.86
N ILE A 450 2.32 -14.54 -4.11
CA ILE A 450 3.29 -14.70 -5.20
C ILE A 450 3.19 -16.09 -5.82
N GLU A 451 3.02 -16.13 -7.14
CA GLU A 451 3.05 -17.38 -7.91
C GLU A 451 4.49 -17.74 -8.28
N THR A 452 5.16 -16.86 -9.03
CA THR A 452 6.55 -17.05 -9.50
C THR A 452 7.44 -15.84 -9.22
N SER A 453 7.08 -14.67 -9.74
CA SER A 453 7.87 -13.43 -9.65
C SER A 453 7.01 -12.15 -9.64
N HIS A 454 5.71 -12.29 -9.39
CA HIS A 454 4.78 -11.15 -9.38
C HIS A 454 3.90 -11.17 -8.15
N TYR A 455 4.12 -10.16 -7.31
CA TYR A 455 3.36 -9.96 -6.08
C TYR A 455 2.05 -9.24 -6.36
N VAL A 456 0.99 -9.77 -5.75
CA VAL A 456 -0.35 -9.19 -5.73
C VAL A 456 -0.88 -9.22 -4.30
N SER A 457 -1.98 -8.54 -4.03
CA SER A 457 -2.56 -8.54 -2.69
C SER A 457 -4.07 -8.67 -2.71
N PHE A 458 -4.59 -9.42 -1.75
CA PHE A 458 -5.98 -9.38 -1.33
C PHE A 458 -6.08 -8.53 -0.07
N VAL A 459 -6.97 -7.54 -0.04
CA VAL A 459 -7.08 -6.62 1.09
C VAL A 459 -8.54 -6.46 1.50
N LYS A 460 -8.77 -6.42 2.81
CA LYS A 460 -10.08 -6.17 3.41
C LYS A 460 -10.40 -4.68 3.35
N CYS A 461 -11.52 -4.31 2.75
CA CYS A 461 -11.86 -2.92 2.42
C CYS A 461 -12.63 -2.17 3.51
N GLY A 462 -12.70 -2.71 4.72
CA GLY A 462 -13.41 -2.09 5.84
C GLY A 462 -13.30 -2.89 7.14
N PRO A 463 -13.80 -2.32 8.24
CA PRO A 463 -13.81 -2.99 9.54
C PRO A 463 -14.96 -4.00 9.65
N GLY A 464 -14.75 -5.06 10.44
CA GLY A 464 -15.79 -6.03 10.80
C GLY A 464 -15.88 -7.23 9.85
N SER A 465 -16.57 -8.29 10.29
CA SER A 465 -16.64 -9.58 9.59
C SER A 465 -17.19 -9.48 8.16
N GLU A 466 -18.18 -8.62 7.95
CA GLU A 466 -18.90 -8.47 6.68
C GLU A 466 -18.22 -7.52 5.68
N ALA A 467 -17.05 -6.98 6.01
CA ALA A 467 -16.40 -6.04 5.11
C ALA A 467 -15.96 -6.75 3.82
N PRO A 468 -16.15 -6.10 2.66
CA PRO A 468 -15.84 -6.71 1.38
C PRO A 468 -14.33 -6.76 1.15
N TRP A 469 -13.90 -7.64 0.25
CA TRP A 469 -12.50 -7.85 -0.10
C TRP A 469 -12.23 -7.44 -1.54
N CYS A 470 -11.05 -6.88 -1.80
CA CYS A 470 -10.57 -6.60 -3.14
C CYS A 470 -9.24 -7.30 -3.43
N PHE A 471 -9.08 -7.73 -4.67
CA PHE A 471 -7.81 -8.10 -5.27
C PHE A 471 -7.16 -6.86 -5.88
N PHE A 472 -5.84 -6.72 -5.71
CA PHE A 472 -5.04 -5.65 -6.28
C PHE A 472 -3.83 -6.20 -7.02
N ASP A 473 -3.67 -5.73 -8.26
CA ASP A 473 -2.51 -5.97 -9.11
C ASP A 473 -1.94 -4.64 -9.64
N SER A 474 -0.67 -4.37 -9.32
CA SER A 474 0.04 -3.16 -9.72
C SER A 474 0.38 -3.10 -11.22
N MET A 475 0.38 -4.26 -11.90
CA MET A 475 0.78 -4.42 -13.30
C MET A 475 -0.25 -5.26 -14.09
N ALA A 476 -1.53 -5.13 -13.76
CA ALA A 476 -2.63 -5.89 -14.37
C ALA A 476 -2.71 -5.74 -15.91
N ASP A 477 -2.41 -4.56 -16.43
CA ASP A 477 -2.44 -4.27 -17.87
C ASP A 477 -1.29 -3.32 -18.24
N ARG A 478 -0.99 -3.18 -19.54
CA ARG A 478 0.09 -2.32 -20.04
C ARG A 478 -0.36 -1.55 -21.27
N LYS A 479 -0.11 -0.24 -21.28
CA LYS A 479 -0.34 0.62 -22.44
C LYS A 479 0.98 1.02 -23.08
N GLY A 480 1.13 0.72 -24.36
CA GLY A 480 2.34 0.99 -25.13
C GLY A 480 3.42 -0.09 -24.99
N GLU A 481 4.43 -0.02 -25.84
CA GLU A 481 5.51 -1.02 -25.91
C GLU A 481 6.72 -0.60 -25.07
N GLN A 482 7.80 -0.11 -25.70
CA GLN A 482 9.06 0.23 -25.04
C GLN A 482 8.96 1.45 -24.12
N ASN A 483 8.22 2.49 -24.53
CA ASN A 483 7.91 3.68 -23.72
C ASN A 483 6.52 3.57 -23.06
N GLY A 484 6.03 2.34 -22.89
CA GLY A 484 4.74 2.06 -22.28
C GLY A 484 4.77 2.16 -20.76
N TYR A 485 3.57 2.23 -20.16
CA TYR A 485 3.37 2.22 -18.72
C TYR A 485 2.37 1.14 -18.32
N ASN A 486 2.51 0.65 -17.08
CA ASN A 486 1.57 -0.32 -16.54
C ASN A 486 0.32 0.39 -16.00
N ILE A 487 -0.78 -0.35 -15.95
CA ILE A 487 -2.08 0.10 -15.45
C ILE A 487 -2.40 -0.82 -14.26
N PRO A 488 -2.48 -0.26 -13.04
CA PRO A 488 -2.91 -1.03 -11.89
C PRO A 488 -4.43 -1.23 -11.92
N GLU A 489 -4.88 -2.31 -11.29
CA GLU A 489 -6.29 -2.65 -11.22
C GLU A 489 -6.67 -3.18 -9.83
N MET A 490 -7.84 -2.75 -9.37
CA MET A 490 -8.49 -3.31 -8.18
C MET A 490 -9.76 -4.04 -8.63
N VAL A 491 -9.94 -5.29 -8.20
CA VAL A 491 -11.09 -6.13 -8.58
C VAL A 491 -11.83 -6.56 -7.31
N PRO A 492 -13.18 -6.44 -7.25
CA PRO A 492 -13.92 -6.93 -6.09
C PRO A 492 -13.87 -8.47 -6.01
N CYS A 493 -13.75 -8.99 -4.80
CA CYS A 493 -13.70 -10.42 -4.52
C CYS A 493 -14.75 -10.80 -3.47
N PRO A 494 -16.05 -10.83 -3.84
CA PRO A 494 -17.13 -11.13 -2.90
C PRO A 494 -17.05 -12.55 -2.35
N ASP A 495 -16.51 -13.50 -3.13
CA ASP A 495 -16.38 -14.90 -2.72
C ASP A 495 -15.21 -15.15 -1.75
N PHE A 496 -14.39 -14.13 -1.46
CA PHE A 496 -13.20 -14.28 -0.63
C PHE A 496 -13.50 -14.90 0.76
N PRO A 497 -14.51 -14.43 1.53
CA PRO A 497 -14.83 -15.03 2.82
C PRO A 497 -15.32 -16.48 2.71
N TYR A 498 -16.00 -16.84 1.61
CA TYR A 498 -16.46 -18.21 1.39
C TYR A 498 -15.29 -19.19 1.32
N TRP A 499 -14.23 -18.88 0.58
CA TRP A 499 -13.05 -19.74 0.47
C TRP A 499 -12.31 -19.95 1.80
N LEU A 500 -12.48 -19.02 2.75
CA LEU A 500 -11.88 -19.09 4.07
C LEU A 500 -12.81 -19.66 5.15
N SER A 501 -14.08 -19.91 4.81
CA SER A 501 -15.07 -20.54 5.69
C SER A 501 -14.85 -22.05 5.81
N GLU A 502 -15.54 -22.68 6.77
CA GLU A 502 -15.55 -24.14 6.89
C GLU A 502 -16.18 -24.82 5.66
N GLU A 503 -17.22 -24.23 5.09
CA GLU A 503 -17.89 -24.73 3.88
C GLU A 503 -16.94 -24.74 2.69
N GLY A 504 -16.21 -23.63 2.49
CA GLY A 504 -15.18 -23.51 1.47
C GLY A 504 -14.03 -24.50 1.71
N GLY A 505 -13.57 -24.65 2.95
CA GLY A 505 -12.53 -25.61 3.32
C GLY A 505 -12.90 -27.06 3.03
N ASN A 506 -14.15 -27.45 3.32
CA ASN A 506 -14.68 -28.78 2.99
C ASN A 506 -14.69 -29.03 1.49
N TYR A 507 -15.21 -28.08 0.70
CA TYR A 507 -15.17 -28.15 -0.76
C TYR A 507 -13.74 -28.27 -1.30
N LEU A 508 -12.80 -27.48 -0.78
CA LEU A 508 -11.39 -27.49 -1.18
C LEU A 508 -10.66 -28.80 -0.86
N THR A 509 -11.10 -29.48 0.19
CA THR A 509 -10.58 -30.79 0.63
C THR A 509 -11.06 -31.91 -0.29
N GLU A 510 -12.29 -31.83 -0.78
CA GLU A 510 -12.84 -32.76 -1.78
C GLU A 510 -12.28 -32.51 -3.18
N LEU A 511 -11.86 -31.28 -3.48
CA LEU A 511 -11.32 -30.90 -4.79
C LEU A 511 -9.90 -31.44 -4.99
N THR A 512 -9.78 -32.41 -5.90
CA THR A 512 -8.51 -33.06 -6.25
C THR A 512 -7.72 -32.35 -7.36
N ASP A 513 -8.36 -31.49 -8.14
CA ASP A 513 -7.73 -30.77 -9.27
C ASP A 513 -7.96 -29.26 -9.15
N ASP A 514 -6.90 -28.55 -8.79
CA ASP A 514 -6.86 -27.11 -8.56
C ASP A 514 -7.15 -26.28 -9.83
N ARG A 515 -7.17 -26.90 -11.02
CA ARG A 515 -7.55 -26.21 -12.27
C ARG A 515 -9.02 -25.81 -12.32
N HIS A 516 -9.86 -26.40 -11.48
CA HIS A 516 -11.27 -26.02 -11.37
C HIS A 516 -11.49 -24.83 -10.44
N LEU A 517 -10.46 -24.37 -9.70
CA LEU A 517 -10.57 -23.21 -8.85
C LEU A 517 -10.65 -21.93 -9.69
N PRO A 518 -11.51 -20.97 -9.31
CA PRO A 518 -11.44 -19.62 -9.84
C PRO A 518 -10.05 -19.03 -9.65
N GLU A 519 -9.63 -18.16 -10.57
CA GLU A 519 -8.29 -17.59 -10.61
C GLU A 519 -7.88 -16.93 -9.27
N HIS A 520 -8.74 -16.07 -8.72
CA HIS A 520 -8.49 -15.40 -7.44
C HIS A 520 -8.43 -16.38 -6.26
N ALA A 521 -9.28 -17.40 -6.24
CA ALA A 521 -9.27 -18.43 -5.19
C ALA A 521 -7.97 -19.25 -5.23
N LYS A 522 -7.53 -19.63 -6.44
CA LYS A 522 -6.25 -20.31 -6.66
C LYS A 522 -5.08 -19.44 -6.20
N ARG A 523 -5.05 -18.16 -6.59
CA ARG A 523 -4.02 -17.19 -6.16
C ARG A 523 -4.00 -17.00 -4.64
N LEU A 524 -5.16 -16.99 -3.99
CA LEU A 524 -5.23 -16.90 -2.54
C LEU A 524 -4.64 -18.15 -1.85
N LEU A 525 -5.12 -19.34 -2.24
CA LEU A 525 -4.85 -20.57 -1.51
C LEU A 525 -3.48 -21.18 -1.84
N CYS A 526 -3.07 -21.11 -3.10
CA CYS A 526 -1.81 -21.71 -3.56
C CYS A 526 -0.64 -20.72 -3.48
N ASP A 527 -0.91 -19.41 -3.60
CA ASP A 527 0.13 -18.39 -3.77
C ASP A 527 0.32 -17.47 -2.57
N ALA A 528 -0.38 -17.70 -1.44
CA ALA A 528 -0.17 -16.94 -0.20
C ALA A 528 1.31 -16.91 0.23
N TYR A 529 1.84 -15.69 0.39
CA TYR A 529 3.20 -15.39 0.80
C TYR A 529 3.24 -14.85 2.23
N MET A 530 2.48 -13.79 2.49
CA MET A 530 2.35 -13.16 3.81
C MET A 530 0.88 -12.92 4.13
N CYS A 531 0.48 -13.24 5.36
CA CYS A 531 -0.83 -12.89 5.92
C CYS A 531 -0.65 -11.81 6.98
N MET A 532 -1.39 -10.70 6.88
CA MET A 532 -1.33 -9.59 7.82
C MET A 532 -2.59 -9.59 8.69
N TYR A 533 -2.40 -9.71 10.00
CA TYR A 533 -3.46 -9.69 10.98
C TYR A 533 -3.38 -8.42 11.84
N GLN A 534 -4.54 -7.95 12.28
CA GLN A 534 -4.66 -6.74 13.10
C GLN A 534 -5.55 -6.96 14.31
N SER A 535 -5.25 -6.27 15.41
CA SER A 535 -6.11 -6.29 16.60
C SER A 535 -7.26 -5.29 16.44
N PRO A 536 -8.54 -5.72 16.51
CA PRO A 536 -9.68 -4.80 16.46
C PRO A 536 -9.73 -3.87 17.69
N ASP A 537 -9.24 -4.34 18.84
CA ASP A 537 -9.30 -3.61 20.11
C ASP A 537 -8.16 -2.59 20.28
N VAL A 538 -6.94 -2.91 19.79
CA VAL A 538 -5.75 -2.05 19.97
C VAL A 538 -5.65 -0.95 18.92
N MET A 539 -6.41 -1.06 17.81
CA MET A 539 -6.53 -0.04 16.76
C MET A 539 -6.94 1.35 17.25
N MET A 540 -7.59 1.43 18.42
CA MET A 540 -8.09 2.69 18.98
C MET A 540 -7.11 3.41 19.92
N TYR A 541 -5.97 2.80 20.27
CA TYR A 541 -5.14 3.24 21.42
C TYR A 541 -3.69 3.62 21.08
N LYS A 542 -3.27 3.61 19.82
CA LYS A 542 -1.93 4.06 19.40
C LYS A 542 -1.99 5.14 18.34
#